data_AF-A0A7V9VFQ7-F1
#
_entry.id   AF-A0A7V9VFQ7-F1
#
_cell.length_a   1.000
_cell.length_b   1.000
_cell.length_c   1.000
_cell.angle_alpha   90.00
_cell.angle_beta   90.00
_cell.angle_gamma   90.00
#
_symmetry.space_group_name_H-M   'P 1'
#
loop_
_entity.id
_entity.type
_entity.pdbx_description
1 polymer ?
#
loop_
_entity_poly.entity_id
_entity_poly.type
_entity_poly.pdbx_seq_one_letter_code
_entity_poly.pdbx_strand_id
1 'polypeptide(L)'
;MNREIRLLLSAIVSRYAAADEQRAIDRDAPAQVAGAELEAGKMAAVTRERDAADTHAKAFSRGLQLAWDRKGRGGAELTLDDRKPDENAMADALIHFLVRFDLASSHSREVGDQHYAYVIAVDWDRLGELARANGQRLEDLFDSRNGVA
;
A
#
# COMPACT_ATOMS: atom_id res chain seq x y z
N MET A 1 9.83 -9.31 -8.72
CA MET A 1 8.52 -8.79 -8.28
C MET A 1 7.53 -9.01 -9.42
N ASN A 2 6.32 -9.49 -9.12
CA ASN A 2 5.26 -9.69 -10.12
C ASN A 2 4.90 -8.35 -10.80
N ARG A 3 4.80 -8.34 -12.13
CA ARG A 3 4.39 -7.16 -12.93
C ARG A 3 3.03 -6.64 -12.48
N GLU A 4 2.08 -7.52 -12.21
CA GLU A 4 0.72 -7.14 -11.84
C GLU A 4 0.66 -6.46 -10.47
N ILE A 5 1.46 -6.92 -9.51
CA ILE A 5 1.62 -6.25 -8.21
C ILE A 5 2.25 -4.86 -8.37
N ARG A 6 3.23 -4.71 -9.27
CA ARG A 6 3.82 -3.39 -9.57
C ARG A 6 2.79 -2.44 -10.17
N LEU A 7 1.94 -2.92 -11.08
CA LEU A 7 0.86 -2.13 -11.67
C LEU A 7 -0.17 -1.71 -10.62
N LEU A 8 -0.54 -2.60 -9.70
CA LEU A 8 -1.42 -2.26 -8.58
C LEU A 8 -0.80 -1.17 -7.70
N LEU A 9 0.47 -1.33 -7.30
CA LEU A 9 1.17 -0.34 -6.49
C LEU A 9 1.24 1.03 -7.20
N SER A 10 1.50 1.03 -8.50
CA SER A 10 1.48 2.26 -9.31
C SER A 10 0.08 2.89 -9.38
N ALA A 11 -0.98 2.08 -9.46
CA ALA A 11 -2.36 2.55 -9.44
C ALA A 11 -2.74 3.17 -8.09
N ILE A 12 -2.33 2.55 -6.98
CA ILE A 12 -2.48 3.11 -5.62
C ILE A 12 -1.82 4.49 -5.55
N VAL A 13 -0.53 4.58 -5.90
CA VAL A 13 0.23 5.83 -5.85
C VAL A 13 -0.42 6.91 -6.73
N SER A 14 -0.75 6.56 -7.98
CA SER A 14 -1.30 7.53 -8.94
C SER A 14 -2.66 8.05 -8.50
N ARG A 15 -3.49 7.20 -7.87
CA ARG A 15 -4.83 7.58 -7.41
C ARG A 15 -4.80 8.41 -6.13
N TYR A 16 -3.90 8.09 -5.20
CA TYR A 16 -3.98 8.61 -3.84
C TYR A 16 -2.89 9.63 -3.46
N ALA A 17 -1.75 9.68 -4.16
CA ALA A 17 -0.72 10.68 -3.88
C ALA A 17 -1.23 12.12 -4.09
N ALA A 18 -2.03 12.35 -5.14
CA ALA A 18 -2.63 13.66 -5.39
C ALA A 18 -3.72 14.03 -4.37
N ALA A 19 -4.47 13.02 -3.87
CA ALA A 19 -5.50 13.23 -2.87
C ALA A 19 -4.92 13.50 -1.47
N ASP A 20 -3.80 12.85 -1.14
CA ASP A 20 -3.11 13.05 0.13
C ASP A 20 -2.44 14.43 0.20
N GLU A 21 -1.76 14.86 -0.88
CA GLU A 21 -1.20 16.21 -0.97
C GLU A 21 -2.29 17.29 -0.88
N GLN A 22 -3.45 17.07 -1.52
CA GLN A 22 -4.59 18.00 -1.39
C GLN A 22 -5.05 18.10 0.08
N ARG A 23 -5.14 16.99 0.80
CA ARG A 23 -5.52 16.99 2.23
C ARG A 23 -4.48 17.67 3.11
N ALA A 24 -3.19 17.54 2.79
CA ALA A 24 -2.11 18.21 3.50
C ALA A 24 -2.18 19.74 3.27
N ILE A 25 -2.33 20.16 2.02
CA ILE A 25 -2.52 21.57 1.66
C ILE A 25 -3.76 22.16 2.35
N ASP A 26 -4.90 21.47 2.31
CA ASP A 26 -6.14 21.94 2.94
C ASP A 26 -5.99 22.07 4.47
N ARG A 27 -5.10 21.29 5.09
CA ARG A 27 -4.81 21.34 6.54
C ARG A 27 -3.87 22.49 6.90
N ASP A 28 -2.91 22.78 6.02
CA ASP A 28 -1.82 23.73 6.30
C ASP A 28 -2.08 25.15 5.73
N ALA A 29 -3.11 25.35 4.91
CA ALA A 29 -3.32 26.60 4.19
C ALA A 29 -4.17 27.67 4.92
N PRO A 30 -3.71 28.95 4.95
CA PRO A 30 -4.59 30.11 4.84
C PRO A 30 -5.07 30.31 3.39
N ALA A 31 -6.27 30.87 3.21
CA ALA A 31 -7.20 30.75 2.06
C ALA A 31 -6.76 31.19 0.63
N GLN A 32 -5.48 31.28 0.26
CA GLN A 32 -5.05 31.74 -1.07
C GLN A 32 -3.79 31.02 -1.58
N VAL A 33 -3.95 29.81 -2.14
CA VAL A 33 -2.88 29.15 -2.92
C VAL A 33 -3.27 29.16 -4.41
N ALA A 34 -2.35 29.59 -5.27
CA ALA A 34 -2.59 29.70 -6.71
C ALA A 34 -2.57 28.33 -7.40
N GLY A 35 -3.40 28.14 -8.43
CA GLY A 35 -3.58 26.84 -9.10
C GLY A 35 -2.29 26.21 -9.67
N ALA A 36 -1.31 27.02 -10.10
CA ALA A 36 -0.04 26.50 -10.62
C ALA A 36 0.86 25.89 -9.52
N GLU A 37 0.83 26.44 -8.30
CA GLU A 37 1.56 25.90 -7.15
C GLU A 37 0.93 24.60 -6.66
N LEU A 38 -0.41 24.50 -6.70
CA LEU A 38 -1.14 23.28 -6.38
C LEU A 38 -0.76 22.13 -7.33
N GLU A 39 -0.70 22.38 -8.64
CA GLU A 39 -0.32 21.34 -9.62
C GLU A 39 1.15 20.93 -9.50
N ALA A 40 2.06 21.87 -9.22
CA ALA A 40 3.47 21.55 -8.95
C ALA A 40 3.62 20.70 -7.68
N GLY A 41 2.89 21.02 -6.61
CA GLY A 41 2.85 20.24 -5.37
C GLY A 41 2.35 18.81 -5.61
N LYS A 42 1.26 18.65 -6.36
CA LYS A 42 0.73 17.32 -6.74
C LYS A 42 1.73 16.49 -7.53
N MET A 43 2.42 17.07 -8.51
CA MET A 43 3.45 16.35 -9.28
C MET A 43 4.66 15.94 -8.42
N ALA A 44 5.07 16.79 -7.48
CA ALA A 44 6.12 16.46 -6.52
C ALA A 44 5.69 15.34 -5.57
N ALA A 45 4.44 15.35 -5.09
CA ALA A 45 3.87 14.29 -4.27
C ALA A 45 3.84 12.95 -5.02
N VAL A 46 3.36 12.92 -6.26
CA VAL A 46 3.36 11.70 -7.09
C VAL A 46 4.78 11.19 -7.31
N THR A 47 5.75 12.07 -7.55
CA THR A 47 7.16 11.67 -7.72
C THR A 47 7.72 11.05 -6.44
N ARG A 48 7.55 11.71 -5.28
CA ARG A 48 7.98 11.18 -3.97
C ARG A 48 7.37 9.81 -3.68
N GLU A 49 6.08 9.65 -3.93
CA GLU A 49 5.39 8.39 -3.69
C GLU A 49 5.80 7.28 -4.68
N ARG A 50 6.24 7.63 -5.90
CA ARG A 50 6.87 6.68 -6.83
C ARG A 50 8.23 6.21 -6.34
N ASP A 51 9.07 7.12 -5.84
CA ASP A 51 10.38 6.76 -5.29
C ASP A 51 10.23 5.86 -4.03
N ALA A 52 9.22 6.17 -3.19
CA ALA A 52 8.85 5.33 -2.06
C ALA A 52 8.35 3.95 -2.56
N ALA A 53 7.54 3.91 -3.61
CA ALA A 53 7.05 2.66 -4.18
C ALA A 53 8.20 1.78 -4.71
N ASP A 54 9.22 2.37 -5.35
CA ASP A 54 10.39 1.62 -5.79
C ASP A 54 11.20 1.05 -4.63
N THR A 55 11.36 1.84 -3.55
CA THR A 55 12.06 1.42 -2.33
C THR A 55 11.34 0.27 -1.62
N HIS A 56 10.02 0.38 -1.48
CA HIS A 56 9.21 -0.56 -0.70
C HIS A 56 8.61 -1.70 -1.53
N ALA A 57 8.71 -1.64 -2.87
CA ALA A 57 8.06 -2.55 -3.82
C ALA A 57 8.22 -4.03 -3.46
N LYS A 58 9.45 -4.46 -3.13
CA LYS A 58 9.73 -5.87 -2.78
C LYS A 58 9.04 -6.28 -1.48
N ALA A 59 9.08 -5.42 -0.46
CA ALA A 59 8.45 -5.68 0.82
C ALA A 59 6.91 -5.67 0.69
N PHE A 60 6.36 -4.67 0.00
CA PHE A 60 4.93 -4.61 -0.33
C PHE A 60 4.44 -5.89 -1.01
N SER A 61 5.13 -6.31 -2.08
CA SER A 61 4.77 -7.51 -2.83
C SER A 61 4.78 -8.77 -1.97
N ARG A 62 5.77 -8.92 -1.09
CA ARG A 62 5.87 -10.08 -0.20
C ARG A 62 4.79 -10.05 0.88
N GLY A 63 4.56 -8.89 1.49
CA GLY A 63 3.52 -8.71 2.51
C GLY A 63 2.13 -8.99 1.96
N LEU A 64 1.82 -8.46 0.77
CA LEU A 64 0.53 -8.66 0.12
C LEU A 64 0.30 -10.13 -0.27
N GLN A 65 1.33 -10.82 -0.78
CA GLN A 65 1.26 -12.26 -1.05
C GLN A 65 0.99 -13.06 0.25
N LEU A 66 1.68 -12.75 1.34
CA LEU A 66 1.48 -13.44 2.62
C LEU A 66 0.06 -13.22 3.17
N ALA A 67 -0.48 -12.01 3.03
CA ALA A 67 -1.86 -11.71 3.38
C ALA A 67 -2.84 -12.51 2.50
N TRP A 68 -2.59 -12.60 1.20
CA TRP A 68 -3.43 -13.37 0.28
C TRP A 68 -3.42 -14.87 0.59
N ASP A 69 -2.25 -15.46 0.83
CA ASP A 69 -2.12 -16.87 1.19
C ASP A 69 -2.83 -17.18 2.53
N ARG A 70 -2.82 -16.24 3.48
CA ARG A 70 -3.59 -16.35 4.72
C ARG A 70 -5.09 -16.31 4.47
N LYS A 71 -5.57 -15.35 3.66
CA LYS A 71 -6.97 -15.28 3.23
C LYS A 71 -7.45 -16.61 2.62
N GLY A 72 -6.65 -17.19 1.72
CA GLY A 72 -6.97 -18.48 1.09
C GLY A 72 -7.09 -19.66 2.07
N ARG A 73 -6.47 -19.57 3.25
CA ARG A 73 -6.59 -20.55 4.34
C ARG A 73 -7.65 -20.17 5.38
N GLY A 74 -8.47 -19.16 5.13
CA GLY A 74 -9.50 -18.66 6.04
C GLY A 74 -9.00 -17.71 7.12
N GLY A 75 -7.74 -17.24 7.06
CA GLY A 75 -7.21 -16.23 7.98
C GLY A 75 -7.59 -14.81 7.54
N ALA A 76 -8.02 -13.97 8.48
CA ALA A 76 -8.46 -12.61 8.20
C ALA A 76 -7.33 -11.56 8.28
N GLU A 77 -6.30 -11.83 9.08
CA GLU A 77 -5.28 -10.84 9.45
C GLU A 77 -3.85 -11.36 9.24
N LEU A 78 -2.95 -10.44 8.87
CA LEU A 78 -1.52 -10.67 8.80
C LEU A 78 -0.84 -10.00 10.01
N THR A 79 -0.13 -10.79 10.82
CA THR A 79 0.69 -10.28 11.92
C THR A 79 2.16 -10.21 11.52
N LEU A 80 2.81 -9.08 11.75
CA LEU A 80 4.20 -8.78 11.42
C LEU A 80 4.91 -8.21 12.65
N ASP A 81 6.07 -8.77 13.02
CA ASP A 81 6.83 -8.42 14.22
C ASP A 81 8.02 -7.50 13.86
N ASP A 82 8.09 -6.32 14.48
CA ASP A 82 9.12 -5.32 14.16
C ASP A 82 10.56 -5.74 14.51
N ARG A 83 10.70 -6.77 15.38
CA ARG A 83 12.01 -7.35 15.74
C ARG A 83 12.66 -8.08 14.57
N LYS A 84 11.86 -8.46 13.56
CA LYS A 84 12.34 -9.12 12.35
C LYS A 84 12.41 -8.09 11.23
N PRO A 85 13.60 -7.76 10.71
CA PRO A 85 13.76 -6.71 9.70
C PRO A 85 12.88 -6.89 8.46
N ASP A 86 12.72 -8.14 8.00
CA ASP A 86 11.85 -8.48 6.88
C ASP A 86 10.36 -8.20 7.17
N GLU A 87 9.88 -8.53 8.38
CA GLU A 87 8.49 -8.31 8.77
C GLU A 87 8.23 -6.83 9.03
N ASN A 88 9.19 -6.11 9.63
CA ASN A 88 9.12 -4.66 9.79
C ASN A 88 8.99 -3.94 8.44
N ALA A 89 9.87 -4.27 7.48
CA ALA A 89 9.82 -3.66 6.14
C ALA A 89 8.49 -3.96 5.41
N MET A 90 7.91 -5.14 5.60
CA MET A 90 6.59 -5.48 5.08
C MET A 90 5.48 -4.67 5.76
N ALA A 91 5.56 -4.50 7.08
CA ALA A 91 4.58 -3.72 7.84
C ALA A 91 4.61 -2.25 7.39
N ASP A 92 5.80 -1.65 7.31
CA ASP A 92 5.99 -0.28 6.83
C ASP A 92 5.39 -0.10 5.43
N ALA A 93 5.69 -1.01 4.50
CA ALA A 93 5.18 -0.94 3.14
C ALA A 93 3.65 -1.09 3.06
N LEU A 94 3.06 -2.04 3.79
CA LEU A 94 1.61 -2.26 3.79
C LEU A 94 0.86 -1.11 4.49
N ILE A 95 1.41 -0.57 5.57
CA ILE A 95 0.84 0.59 6.25
C ILE A 95 0.88 1.81 5.33
N HIS A 96 2.02 2.07 4.70
CA HIS A 96 2.21 3.23 3.82
C HIS A 96 1.29 3.20 2.59
N PHE A 97 1.12 2.04 1.94
CA PHE A 97 0.37 1.93 0.68
C PHE A 97 -1.05 1.38 0.79
N LEU A 98 -1.44 0.71 1.88
CA LEU A 98 -2.81 0.22 2.05
C LEU A 98 -3.55 0.95 3.15
N VAL A 99 -2.96 1.02 4.35
CA VAL A 99 -3.64 1.57 5.52
C VAL A 99 -3.87 3.07 5.38
N ARG A 100 -2.85 3.82 4.92
CA ARG A 100 -2.97 5.26 4.65
C ARG A 100 -4.10 5.62 3.68
N PHE A 101 -4.47 4.69 2.80
CA PHE A 101 -5.47 4.90 1.76
C PHE A 101 -6.77 4.11 1.98
N ASP A 102 -7.02 3.66 3.22
CA ASP A 102 -8.23 2.94 3.63
C ASP A 102 -8.50 1.65 2.81
N LEU A 103 -7.42 1.03 2.30
CA LEU A 103 -7.44 -0.29 1.63
C LEU A 103 -7.08 -1.43 2.61
N ALA A 104 -6.70 -1.08 3.83
CA ALA A 104 -6.47 -2.00 4.93
C ALA A 104 -6.67 -1.26 6.25
N SER A 105 -6.89 -2.01 7.33
CA SER A 105 -6.78 -1.51 8.70
C SER A 105 -5.55 -2.09 9.38
N SER A 106 -4.96 -1.35 10.31
CA SER A 106 -3.85 -1.82 11.14
C SER A 106 -4.08 -1.46 12.60
N HIS A 107 -3.67 -2.35 13.49
CA HIS A 107 -3.44 -2.03 14.89
C HIS A 107 -2.12 -2.64 15.35
N SER A 108 -1.50 -2.04 16.36
CA SER A 108 -0.28 -2.55 16.97
C SER A 108 -0.58 -3.25 18.30
N ARG A 109 0.29 -4.18 18.66
CA ARG A 109 0.31 -4.83 19.98
C ARG A 109 1.75 -4.86 20.46
N GLU A 110 2.00 -4.33 21.66
CA GLU A 110 3.33 -4.39 22.27
C GLU A 110 3.72 -5.85 22.57
N VAL A 111 4.96 -6.22 22.22
CA VAL A 111 5.51 -7.56 22.45
C VAL A 111 6.74 -7.55 23.38
N GLY A 112 6.97 -6.42 24.06
CA GLY A 112 8.03 -6.18 25.04
C GLY A 112 9.16 -5.31 24.49
N ASP A 113 9.95 -4.68 25.37
CA ASP A 113 11.15 -3.90 25.01
C ASP A 113 10.93 -2.82 23.93
N GLN A 114 9.77 -2.13 23.97
CA GLN A 114 9.37 -1.14 22.97
C GLN A 114 9.23 -1.70 21.54
N HIS A 115 9.07 -3.01 21.41
CA HIS A 115 8.78 -3.69 20.15
C HIS A 115 7.29 -3.95 19.98
N TYR A 116 6.84 -3.94 18.73
CA TYR A 116 5.44 -4.06 18.33
C TYR A 116 5.23 -5.15 17.29
N ALA A 117 4.11 -5.85 17.43
CA ALA A 117 3.52 -6.64 16.36
C ALA A 117 2.40 -5.83 15.69
N TYR A 118 2.53 -5.60 14.39
CA TYR A 118 1.53 -4.98 13.54
C TYR A 118 0.56 -6.04 13.03
N VAL A 119 -0.73 -5.85 13.29
CA VAL A 119 -1.80 -6.71 12.80
C VAL A 119 -2.54 -5.95 11.71
N ILE A 120 -2.47 -6.45 10.48
CA ILE A 120 -2.99 -5.80 9.28
C ILE A 120 -4.11 -6.66 8.68
N ALA A 121 -5.28 -6.06 8.50
CA ALA A 121 -6.41 -6.67 7.79
C ALA A 121 -6.61 -5.94 6.45
N VAL A 122 -6.45 -6.65 5.34
CA VAL A 122 -6.61 -6.07 3.99
C VAL A 122 -8.08 -6.09 3.60
N ASP A 123 -8.59 -4.95 3.13
CA ASP A 123 -9.92 -4.88 2.52
C ASP A 123 -9.82 -5.38 1.08
N TRP A 124 -10.03 -6.69 0.91
CA TRP A 124 -9.93 -7.34 -0.39
C TRP A 124 -10.98 -6.88 -1.40
N ASP A 125 -12.14 -6.41 -0.94
CA ASP A 125 -13.19 -5.94 -1.82
C ASP A 125 -12.79 -4.59 -2.42
N ARG A 126 -12.37 -3.64 -1.59
CA ARG A 126 -11.87 -2.33 -2.06
C ARG A 126 -10.61 -2.46 -2.90
N LEU A 127 -9.66 -3.31 -2.49
CA LEU A 127 -8.46 -3.55 -3.28
C LEU A 127 -8.82 -4.18 -4.64
N GLY A 128 -9.87 -5.01 -4.68
CA GLY A 128 -10.42 -5.60 -5.90
C GLY A 128 -11.08 -4.60 -6.81
N GLU A 129 -11.85 -3.66 -6.27
CA GLU A 129 -12.42 -2.54 -7.02
C GLU A 129 -11.32 -1.67 -7.64
N LEU A 130 -10.27 -1.35 -6.88
CA LEU A 130 -9.13 -0.59 -7.37
C LEU A 130 -8.40 -1.33 -8.51
N ALA A 131 -8.12 -2.63 -8.32
CA ALA A 131 -7.49 -3.46 -9.34
C ALA A 131 -8.33 -3.46 -10.63
N ARG A 132 -9.65 -3.66 -10.53
CA ARG A 132 -10.57 -3.67 -11.68
C ARG A 132 -10.64 -2.33 -12.39
N ALA A 133 -10.65 -1.23 -11.64
CA ALA A 133 -10.60 0.12 -12.21
C ALA A 133 -9.33 0.36 -13.04
N ASN A 134 -8.26 -0.39 -12.76
CA ASN A 134 -7.01 -0.39 -13.52
C ASN A 134 -6.90 -1.54 -14.54
N GLY A 135 -8.00 -2.26 -14.82
CA GLY A 135 -8.02 -3.37 -15.78
C GLY A 135 -7.38 -4.67 -15.29
N GLN A 136 -7.18 -4.83 -13.99
CA GLN A 136 -6.58 -6.02 -13.36
C GLN A 136 -7.61 -6.81 -12.56
N ARG A 137 -7.38 -8.12 -12.39
CA ARG A 137 -8.13 -8.95 -11.42
C ARG A 137 -7.19 -9.37 -10.30
N LEU A 138 -7.66 -9.34 -9.04
CA LEU A 138 -6.83 -9.66 -7.87
C LEU A 138 -6.17 -11.03 -7.97
N GLU A 139 -6.88 -12.02 -8.50
CA GLU A 139 -6.40 -13.38 -8.63
C GLU A 139 -5.14 -13.45 -9.50
N ASP A 140 -5.09 -12.64 -10.57
CA ASP A 140 -3.97 -12.59 -11.51
C ASP A 140 -2.69 -12.01 -10.87
N LEU A 141 -2.81 -11.26 -9.76
CA LEU A 141 -1.66 -10.73 -9.03
C LEU A 141 -0.90 -11.82 -8.27
N PHE A 142 -1.58 -12.93 -7.95
CA PHE A 142 -1.05 -13.99 -7.10
C PHE A 142 -0.91 -15.32 -7.84
N ASP A 143 -1.54 -15.47 -9.01
CA ASP A 143 -1.39 -16.67 -9.82
C ASP A 143 -0.06 -16.66 -10.58
N SER A 144 0.91 -17.39 -10.05
CA SER A 144 2.23 -17.57 -10.68
C SER A 144 2.21 -18.63 -11.82
N ARG A 145 1.03 -19.05 -12.31
CA ARG A 145 0.85 -20.14 -13.29
C ARG A 145 0.61 -19.71 -14.74
N ASN A 146 1.06 -18.54 -15.17
CA ASN A 146 1.16 -18.23 -16.62
C ASN A 146 2.60 -17.94 -17.06
N GLY A 147 3.54 -18.70 -16.52
CA GLY A 147 4.71 -19.14 -17.29
C GLY A 147 4.55 -20.64 -17.53
N VAL A 148 4.49 -21.05 -18.80
CA VAL A 148 4.37 -22.43 -19.32
C VAL A 148 2.95 -22.95 -19.57
N ALA A 149 2.49 -22.77 -20.81
CA ALA A 149 2.16 -23.89 -21.71
C ALA A 149 2.57 -23.49 -23.14
#